data_AF-A0A558B4U3-F1
#
_entry.id   AF-A0A558B4U3-F1
#
_cell.length_a   1.000
_cell.length_b   1.000
_cell.length_c   1.000
_cell.angle_alpha   90.00
_cell.angle_beta   90.00
_cell.angle_gamma   90.00
#
_symmetry.space_group_name_H-M   'P 1'
#
loop_
_entity.id
_entity.type
_entity.pdbx_description
1 polymer ?
#
loop_
_entity_poly.entity_id
_entity_poly.type
_entity_poly.pdbx_seq_one_letter_code
_entity_poly.pdbx_strand_id
1 'polypeptide(L)'
;MLAKLDGLSEYDIRRPLTATGTNLLGLTKHLSTWEARYFGEVFSRPFPEPLPERGTDMWATEHETRTQIIDRPDTAFWENRRAEIERIARAADPAEA
;
A
#
# COMPACT_ATOMS: atom_id res chain seq x y z
N MET A 1 -4.52 -5.06 -4.59
CA MET A 1 -3.58 -4.83 -5.71
C MET A 1 -2.66 -6.02 -5.98
N LEU A 2 -2.18 -6.73 -4.96
CA LEU A 2 -1.17 -7.79 -5.12
C LEU A 2 -1.54 -8.88 -6.14
N ALA A 3 -2.80 -9.34 -6.15
CA ALA A 3 -3.28 -10.33 -7.12
C ALA A 3 -3.14 -9.89 -8.60
N LYS A 4 -2.98 -8.60 -8.88
CA LYS A 4 -2.75 -8.08 -10.24
C LYS A 4 -1.30 -8.20 -10.69
N LEU A 5 -0.38 -8.49 -9.78
CA LEU A 5 1.03 -8.72 -10.07
C LEU A 5 1.36 -10.21 -10.25
N ASP A 6 0.42 -11.10 -9.89
CA ASP A 6 0.62 -12.55 -9.95
C ASP A 6 0.87 -13.01 -11.40
N GLY A 7 1.94 -13.78 -11.58
CA GLY A 7 2.35 -14.29 -12.89
C GLY A 7 3.05 -13.28 -13.80
N LEU A 8 3.20 -12.01 -13.40
CA LEU A 8 3.90 -11.01 -14.19
C LEU A 8 5.43 -11.05 -13.97
N SER A 9 6.18 -10.87 -15.06
CA SER A 9 7.65 -10.79 -15.03
C SER A 9 8.15 -9.49 -14.38
N GLU A 10 9.42 -9.44 -13.98
CA GLU A 10 10.04 -8.21 -13.46
C GLU A 10 9.99 -7.05 -14.47
N TYR A 11 10.09 -7.37 -15.76
CA TYR A 11 9.96 -6.39 -16.83
C TYR A 11 8.53 -5.84 -16.91
N ASP A 12 7.53 -6.71 -16.91
CA ASP A 12 6.12 -6.31 -17.09
C ASP A 12 5.62 -5.42 -15.96
N ILE A 13 6.11 -5.62 -14.74
CA ILE A 13 5.72 -4.79 -13.60
C ILE A 13 6.48 -3.45 -13.53
N ARG A 14 7.65 -3.34 -14.15
CA ARG A 14 8.51 -2.14 -14.12
C ARG A 14 8.45 -1.29 -15.38
N ARG A 15 8.04 -1.84 -16.51
CA ARG A 15 7.91 -1.08 -17.75
C ARG A 15 6.93 0.09 -17.55
N PRO A 16 7.26 1.30 -18.01
CA PRO A 16 6.30 2.40 -18.08
C PRO A 16 5.05 2.02 -18.87
N LEU A 17 3.88 2.35 -18.33
CA LEU A 17 2.58 2.20 -18.98
C LEU A 17 1.92 3.55 -19.32
N THR A 18 2.50 4.66 -18.84
CA THR A 18 2.06 6.03 -19.14
C THR A 18 3.24 6.91 -19.55
N ALA A 19 2.95 8.05 -20.18
CA ALA A 19 3.98 9.03 -20.56
C ALA A 19 4.73 9.63 -19.37
N THR A 20 4.13 9.62 -18.18
CA THR A 20 4.75 10.08 -16.93
C THR A 20 5.62 9.01 -16.26
N GLY A 21 5.81 7.84 -16.89
CA GLY A 21 6.67 6.79 -16.36
C GLY A 21 6.00 5.85 -15.35
N THR A 22 4.70 6.01 -15.08
CA THR A 22 3.98 5.16 -14.12
C THR A 22 3.98 3.71 -14.59
N ASN A 23 4.27 2.79 -13.67
CA ASN A 23 4.27 1.34 -13.89
C ASN A 23 3.48 0.63 -12.78
N LEU A 24 3.24 -0.68 -12.93
CA LEU A 24 2.42 -1.45 -11.98
C LEU A 24 3.05 -1.54 -10.59
N LEU A 25 4.38 -1.66 -10.52
CA LEU A 25 5.11 -1.73 -9.26
C LEU A 25 5.06 -0.39 -8.50
N GLY A 26 5.18 0.73 -9.21
CA GLY A 26 5.03 2.10 -8.69
C GLY A 26 3.62 2.39 -8.22
N LEU A 27 2.59 1.94 -8.95
CA LEU A 27 1.20 2.04 -8.47
C LEU A 27 0.99 1.25 -7.18
N THR A 28 1.59 0.06 -7.07
CA THR A 28 1.51 -0.75 -5.84
C THR A 28 2.19 -0.03 -4.68
N LYS A 29 3.41 0.49 -4.88
CA LYS A 29 4.14 1.29 -3.89
C LYS A 29 3.33 2.51 -3.42
N HIS A 30 2.74 3.25 -4.36
CA HIS A 30 1.94 4.42 -4.08
C HIS A 30 0.72 4.09 -3.23
N LEU A 31 -0.04 3.06 -3.63
CA LEU A 31 -1.23 2.64 -2.90
C LEU A 31 -0.89 2.13 -1.50
N SER A 32 0.17 1.32 -1.34
CA SER A 32 0.62 0.88 -0.02
C SER A 32 1.05 2.05 0.87
N THR A 33 1.71 3.06 0.31
CA THR A 33 2.09 4.28 1.03
C THR A 33 0.85 5.05 1.48
N TRP A 34 -0.14 5.23 0.61
CA TRP A 34 -1.39 5.92 0.94
C TRP A 34 -2.27 5.16 1.90
N GLU A 35 -2.35 3.84 1.82
CA GLU A 35 -3.05 3.02 2.81
C GLU A 35 -2.42 3.19 4.20
N ALA A 36 -1.08 3.16 4.30
CA ALA A 36 -0.37 3.37 5.55
C ALA A 36 -0.58 4.78 6.12
N ARG A 37 -0.59 5.81 5.27
CA ARG A 37 -0.89 7.20 5.67
C ARG A 37 -2.34 7.36 6.10
N TYR A 38 -3.28 6.96 5.25
CA TYR A 38 -4.71 7.17 5.49
C TYR A 38 -5.14 6.40 6.74
N PHE A 39 -4.88 5.10 6.80
CA PHE A 39 -5.27 4.31 7.96
C PHE A 39 -4.40 4.61 9.19
N GLY A 40 -3.19 5.13 9.02
CA GLY A 40 -2.35 5.52 10.14
C GLY A 40 -2.71 6.88 10.70
N GLU A 41 -2.54 7.94 9.92
CA GLU A 41 -2.71 9.34 10.32
C GLU A 41 -4.16 9.65 10.72
N VAL A 42 -5.16 9.20 9.95
CA VAL A 42 -6.59 9.50 10.22
C VAL A 42 -7.05 8.90 11.55
N PHE A 43 -6.51 7.73 11.91
CA PHE A 43 -6.89 7.01 13.14
C PHE A 43 -5.87 7.22 14.27
N SER A 44 -4.98 8.21 14.16
CA SER A 44 -3.94 8.53 15.16
C SER A 44 -3.02 7.34 15.53
N ARG A 45 -2.69 6.51 14.53
CA ARG A 45 -1.87 5.29 14.66
C ARG A 45 -0.85 5.20 13.52
N PRO A 46 0.16 6.10 13.49
CA PRO A 46 1.09 6.22 12.37
C PRO A 46 1.84 4.92 12.09
N PHE A 47 2.25 4.74 10.83
CA PHE A 47 3.13 3.64 10.43
C PHE A 47 4.46 3.75 11.21
N PRO A 48 5.03 2.64 11.72
CA PRO A 48 6.23 2.69 12.57
C PRO A 48 7.47 3.15 11.81
N GLU A 49 7.55 2.90 10.50
CA GLU A 49 8.66 3.34 9.67
C GLU A 49 8.36 4.66 8.94
N PRO A 50 9.40 5.45 8.62
CA PRO A 50 9.24 6.61 7.76
C PRO A 50 8.62 6.24 6.42
N LEU A 51 7.54 6.95 6.08
CA LEU A 51 6.89 6.84 4.79
C LEU A 51 7.51 7.83 3.79
N PRO A 52 7.59 7.49 2.49
CA PRO A 52 8.10 8.40 1.45
C PRO A 52 7.40 9.75 1.47
N GLU A 53 8.11 10.81 1.11
CA GLU A 53 7.51 12.13 0.90
C GLU A 53 6.44 12.06 -0.20
N ARG A 54 5.42 12.92 -0.10
CA ARG A 54 4.28 12.91 -1.03
C ARG A 54 4.77 13.06 -2.47
N GLY A 55 4.39 12.12 -3.33
CA GLY A 55 4.77 12.14 -4.75
C GLY A 55 6.10 11.46 -5.06
N THR A 56 6.87 11.03 -4.07
CA THR A 56 8.13 10.29 -4.28
C THR A 56 7.93 8.77 -4.38
N ASP A 57 6.69 8.32 -4.20
CA ASP A 57 6.24 6.92 -4.19
C ASP A 57 5.63 6.47 -5.53
N MET A 58 5.65 7.33 -6.54
CA MET A 58 5.00 7.09 -7.85
C MET A 58 5.73 6.07 -8.74
N TRP A 59 6.99 5.75 -8.43
CA TRP A 59 7.82 4.80 -9.16
C TRP A 59 8.70 3.98 -8.21
N ALA A 60 8.99 2.76 -8.66
CA ALA A 60 10.02 1.90 -8.07
C ALA A 60 11.37 2.20 -8.72
N THR A 61 12.37 2.52 -7.91
CA THR A 61 13.76 2.69 -8.37
C THR A 61 14.39 1.34 -8.73
N GLU A 62 15.52 1.36 -9.42
CA GLU A 62 16.28 0.14 -9.76
C GLU A 62 16.78 -0.63 -8.53
N HIS A 63 16.93 0.05 -7.38
CA HIS A 63 17.37 -0.55 -6.12
C HIS A 63 16.21 -1.10 -5.29
N GLU A 64 14.96 -0.80 -5.65
CA GLU A 64 13.79 -1.33 -4.96
C GLU A 64 13.35 -2.63 -5.61
N THR A 65 13.42 -3.71 -4.85
CA THR A 65 12.94 -5.03 -5.26
C THR A 65 11.42 -5.12 -5.17
N ARG A 66 10.85 -6.08 -5.93
CA ARG A 66 9.40 -6.38 -5.86
C ARG A 66 8.98 -6.69 -4.43
N THR A 67 9.72 -7.58 -3.77
CA THR A 67 9.48 -8.03 -2.39
C THR A 67 9.55 -6.86 -1.41
N GLN A 68 10.55 -5.98 -1.50
CA GLN A 68 10.62 -4.80 -0.64
C GLN A 68 9.42 -3.86 -0.78
N ILE A 69 8.77 -3.81 -1.93
CA ILE A 69 7.59 -2.96 -2.14
C ILE A 69 6.31 -3.66 -1.67
N ILE A 70 6.15 -4.95 -1.99
CA ILE A 70 4.96 -5.74 -1.66
C ILE A 70 4.90 -6.06 -0.16
N ASP A 71 6.04 -6.37 0.44
CA ASP A 71 6.15 -6.78 1.85
C ASP A 71 6.53 -5.62 2.77
N ARG A 72 6.58 -4.38 2.26
CA ARG A 72 6.92 -3.20 3.07
C ARG A 72 6.04 -3.11 4.33
N PRO A 73 4.73 -3.38 4.23
CA PRO A 73 3.91 -3.64 5.40
C PRO A 73 3.77 -5.15 5.52
N ASP A 74 4.27 -5.74 6.60
CA ASP A 74 4.13 -7.18 6.79
C ASP A 74 2.65 -7.59 6.79
N THR A 75 2.37 -8.85 6.45
CA THR A 75 0.99 -9.36 6.34
C THR A 75 0.20 -9.16 7.64
N ALA A 76 0.87 -9.29 8.78
CA ALA A 76 0.26 -9.11 10.10
C ALA A 76 -0.19 -7.66 10.34
N PHE A 77 0.59 -6.67 9.89
CA PHE A 77 0.24 -5.25 9.95
C PHE A 77 -1.08 -4.99 9.23
N TRP A 78 -1.23 -5.55 8.02
CA TRP A 78 -2.45 -5.37 7.24
C TRP A 78 -3.66 -6.13 7.80
N GLU A 79 -3.47 -7.36 8.27
CA GLU A 79 -4.53 -8.13 8.92
C GLU A 79 -5.04 -7.43 10.18
N ASN A 80 -4.13 -6.98 11.04
CA ASN A 80 -4.47 -6.22 12.24
C ASN A 80 -5.22 -4.94 11.90
N ARG A 81 -4.81 -4.24 10.84
CA ARG A 81 -5.48 -3.00 10.42
C ARG A 81 -6.89 -3.25 9.87
N ARG A 82 -7.06 -4.29 9.06
CA ARG A 82 -8.37 -4.69 8.51
C ARG A 82 -9.34 -5.06 9.62
N ALA A 83 -8.92 -5.91 10.55
CA ALA A 83 -9.72 -6.32 11.69
C ALA A 83 -10.18 -5.12 12.54
N GLU A 84 -9.29 -4.13 12.71
CA GLU A 84 -9.62 -2.91 13.45
C GLU A 84 -10.63 -2.02 12.71
N ILE A 85 -10.45 -1.80 11.40
CA ILE A 85 -11.40 -1.03 10.59
C ILE A 85 -12.79 -1.68 10.66
N GLU A 86 -12.87 -3.00 10.54
CA GLU A 86 -14.12 -3.74 10.67
C GLU A 86 -14.73 -3.61 12.07
N ARG A 87 -13.92 -3.62 13.13
CA ARG A 87 -14.38 -3.40 14.50
C ARG A 87 -14.97 -2.01 14.68
N ILE A 88 -14.30 -0.97 14.17
CA ILE A 88 -14.78 0.41 14.24
C ILE A 88 -16.05 0.58 13.41
N ALA A 89 -16.10 0.00 12.21
CA ALA A 89 -17.28 0.05 11.35
C ALA A 89 -18.51 -0.59 12.03
N ARG A 90 -18.35 -1.75 12.67
CA ARG A 90 -19.41 -2.39 13.47
C ARG A 90 -19.86 -1.52 14.64
N ALA A 91 -18.91 -0.99 15.42
CA ALA A 91 -19.24 -0.13 16.57
C ALA A 91 -19.91 1.21 16.18
N ALA A 92 -19.76 1.64 14.92
CA ALA A 92 -20.39 2.84 14.39
C ALA A 92 -21.76 2.57 13.73
N ASP A 93 -22.16 1.30 13.57
CA ASP A 93 -23.45 0.93 13.01
C ASP A 93 -24.56 1.12 14.07
N PRO A 94 -25.50 2.06 13.86
CA PRO A 94 -26.60 2.30 14.81
C PRO A 94 -27.59 1.13 14.91
N ALA A 95 -27.51 0.12 14.03
CA ALA A 95 -28.32 -1.10 14.13
C ALA A 95 -27.77 -2.14 15.15
N GLU A 96 -26.52 -2.01 15.60
CA GLU A 96 -25.89 -2.87 16.62
C GLU A 96 -25.80 -2.21 18.03
N ALA A 97 -26.38 -1.01 18.22
CA ALA A 97 -26.42 -0.27 19.49
C ALA A 97 -27.74 -0.49 20.26
#